data_AF-A0A351KHT5-F1
#
_entry.id   AF-A0A351KHT5-F1
#
_cell.length_a   1.000
_cell.length_b   1.000
_cell.length_c   1.000
_cell.angle_alpha   90.00
_cell.angle_beta   90.00
_cell.angle_gamma   90.00
#
_symmetry.space_group_name_H-M   'P 1'
#
loop_
_entity.id
_entity.type
_entity.pdbx_description
1 polymer ?
#
loop_
_entity_poly.entity_id
_entity_poly.type
_entity_poly.pdbx_seq_one_letter_code
_entity_poly.pdbx_strand_id
1 'polypeptide(L)' 'MPKVTHTSKIFENTMESIKAKGMKISTPHPGDSFKLGNADCTILAPNSSSYDNLNNYSIVLRIKFGNNSFIF' A
#
# COMPACT_ATOMS: atom_id res chain seq x y z
N MET A 1 1.15 -4.52 1.99
CA MET A 1 0.09 -4.27 2.99
C MET A 1 0.72 -3.86 4.32
N PRO A 2 0.11 -2.92 5.06
CA PRO A 2 0.51 -2.61 6.43
C PRO A 2 0.40 -3.87 7.31
N LYS A 3 1.30 -4.03 8.29
CA LYS A 3 1.31 -5.19 9.20
C LYS A 3 0.29 -5.03 10.35
N VAL A 4 -0.96 -4.75 10.02
CA VAL A 4 -2.07 -4.66 10.97
C VAL A 4 -3.24 -5.49 10.48
N THR A 5 -3.75 -6.36 11.35
CA THR A 5 -4.87 -7.25 11.05
C THR A 5 -6.19 -6.53 11.21
N HIS A 6 -7.12 -6.72 10.27
CA HIS A 6 -8.49 -6.19 10.36
C HIS A 6 -9.48 -7.36 10.34
N THR A 7 -10.58 -7.27 11.11
CA THR A 7 -11.60 -8.34 11.21
C THR A 7 -12.75 -8.17 10.22
N SER A 8 -12.55 -7.37 9.15
CA SER A 8 -13.61 -7.16 8.17
C SER A 8 -13.64 -8.31 7.18
N LYS A 9 -14.85 -8.70 6.75
CA LYS A 9 -15.04 -9.74 5.73
C LYS A 9 -14.30 -9.46 4.42
N ILE A 10 -14.12 -8.18 4.09
CA ILE A 10 -13.34 -7.76 2.90
C ILE A 10 -11.85 -8.06 3.08
N PHE A 11 -11.29 -7.84 4.26
CA PHE A 11 -9.89 -8.15 4.56
C PHE A 11 -9.62 -9.66 4.47
N GLU A 12 -10.50 -10.47 5.07
CA GLU A 12 -10.41 -11.94 5.03
C GLU A 12 -10.47 -12.48 3.59
N ASN A 13 -11.49 -12.06 2.81
CA ASN A 13 -11.63 -12.46 1.40
C ASN A 13 -10.40 -12.08 0.56
N THR A 14 -9.80 -10.92 0.84
CA THR A 14 -8.58 -10.46 0.16
C THR A 14 -7.41 -11.38 0.49
N MET A 15 -7.24 -11.75 1.76
CA MET A 15 -6.18 -12.66 2.20
C MET A 15 -6.33 -14.06 1.60
N GLU A 16 -7.54 -14.60 1.57
CA GLU A 16 -7.86 -15.87 0.93
C GLU A 16 -7.54 -15.85 -0.57
N SER A 17 -7.90 -14.76 -1.26
CA SER A 17 -7.62 -14.58 -2.68
C SER A 17 -6.12 -14.51 -2.99
N ILE A 18 -5.36 -13.80 -2.15
CA ILE A 18 -3.89 -13.72 -2.27
C ILE A 18 -3.28 -15.12 -2.10
N LYS A 19 -3.72 -15.87 -1.09
CA LYS A 19 -3.26 -17.24 -0.81
C LYS A 19 -3.60 -18.19 -1.97
N ALA A 20 -4.84 -18.15 -2.46
CA ALA A 20 -5.30 -18.99 -3.57
C ALA A 20 -4.50 -18.75 -4.87
N LYS A 21 -4.03 -17.51 -5.09
CA LYS A 21 -3.20 -17.13 -6.25
C LYS A 21 -1.70 -17.35 -6.02
N GLY A 22 -1.27 -17.85 -4.86
CA GLY A 22 0.15 -18.04 -4.55
C GLY A 22 0.99 -16.76 -4.53
N MET A 23 0.34 -15.60 -4.35
CA MET A 23 1.01 -14.30 -4.39
C MET A 23 1.70 -14.01 -3.05
N LYS A 24 2.84 -13.33 -3.11
CA LYS A 24 3.57 -12.88 -1.91
C LYS A 24 3.12 -11.49 -1.52
N ILE A 25 2.90 -11.29 -0.21
CA ILE A 25 2.60 -9.97 0.35
C ILE A 25 3.91 -9.30 0.72
N SER A 26 4.15 -8.10 0.17
CA SER A 26 5.21 -7.20 0.63
C SER A 26 4.63 -6.10 1.52
N THR A 27 5.40 -5.67 2.51
CA THR A 27 5.10 -4.46 3.27
C THR A 27 5.84 -3.29 2.61
N PRO A 28 5.12 -2.29 2.07
CA PRO A 28 5.75 -1.12 1.49
C PRO A 28 6.34 -0.22 2.58
N HIS A 29 7.49 0.37 2.31
CA HIS A 29 8.14 1.37 3.16
C HIS A 29 8.13 2.74 2.46
N PRO A 30 8.05 3.85 3.22
CA PRO A 30 8.24 5.18 2.65
C PRO A 30 9.56 5.27 1.86
N GLY A 31 9.48 5.80 0.64
CA GLY A 31 10.59 5.87 -0.32
C GLY A 31 10.65 4.69 -1.30
N ASP A 32 10.00 3.55 -1.01
CA ASP A 32 9.88 2.46 -1.98
C ASP A 32 9.20 2.98 -3.25
N SER A 33 9.67 2.50 -4.40
CA SER A 33 9.17 2.93 -5.70
C SER A 33 8.97 1.77 -6.66
N PHE A 34 7.99 1.93 -7.55
CA PHE A 34 7.72 0.98 -8.62
C PHE A 34 7.15 1.70 -9.83
N LYS A 35 7.25 1.06 -11.01
CA LYS A 35 6.65 1.57 -12.24
C LYS A 35 5.24 1.05 -12.41
N LEU A 36 4.33 1.93 -12.85
CA LEU A 36 3.02 1.56 -13.38
C LEU A 36 2.92 2.08 -14.81
N GLY A 37 3.27 1.24 -15.78
CA GLY A 37 3.51 1.68 -17.16
C GLY A 37 4.62 2.73 -17.20
N ASN A 38 4.32 3.92 -17.72
CA ASN A 38 5.28 5.03 -17.78
C ASN A 38 5.25 5.94 -16.53
N ALA A 39 4.39 5.65 -15.55
CA ALA A 39 4.31 6.42 -14.32
C ALA A 39 5.29 5.89 -13.26
N ASP A 40 5.88 6.80 -12.51
CA ASP A 40 6.66 6.51 -11.31
C ASP A 40 5.76 6.62 -10.08
N CYS A 41 5.58 5.52 -9.37
CA CYS A 41 4.85 5.47 -8.11
C CYS A 41 5.83 5.41 -6.95
N THR A 42 5.67 6.30 -5.97
CA THR A 42 6.49 6.34 -4.75
C THR A 42 5.59 6.26 -3.53
N ILE A 43 5.94 5.40 -2.59
CA ILE A 43 5.25 5.31 -1.31
C ILE A 43 5.73 6.43 -0.39
N LEU A 44 4.77 7.18 0.17
CA LEU A 44 5.01 8.37 1.00
C LEU A 44 4.64 8.14 2.48
N ALA A 45 3.75 7.20 2.75
CA ALA A 45 3.25 6.87 4.08
C ALA A 45 2.78 5.40 4.11
N PRO A 46 2.60 4.79 5.30
CA PRO A 46 2.76 5.35 6.64
C PRO A 46 4.23 5.56 7.06
N ASN A 47 4.49 6.58 7.88
CA ASN A 47 5.83 7.01 8.35
C ASN A 47 6.16 6.60 9.81
N SER A 48 5.34 5.75 10.42
CA SER A 48 5.54 5.20 11.76
C SER A 48 5.18 3.72 11.76
N SER A 49 5.80 2.95 12.66
CA SER A 49 5.49 1.55 12.89
C SER A 49 4.18 1.34 13.67
N SER A 50 3.72 2.36 14.38
CA SER A 50 2.51 2.27 15.21
C SER A 50 1.71 3.57 15.20
N TYR A 51 0.38 3.40 15.18
CA TYR A 51 -0.62 4.46 15.31
C TYR A 51 -1.82 3.97 16.12
N ASP A 52 -2.47 4.88 16.83
CA ASP A 52 -3.71 4.60 17.57
C ASP A 52 -4.92 4.46 16.63
N ASN A 53 -4.94 5.24 15.55
CA ASN A 53 -6.00 5.22 14.56
C ASN A 53 -5.60 4.35 13.37
N LEU A 54 -6.44 3.35 13.06
CA LEU A 54 -6.25 2.45 11.91
C LEU A 54 -6.12 3.20 10.58
N ASN A 55 -6.82 4.33 10.42
CA ASN A 55 -6.76 5.14 9.20
C ASN A 55 -5.36 5.70 8.94
N ASN A 56 -4.52 5.86 9.96
CA ASN A 56 -3.16 6.39 9.82
C ASN A 56 -2.18 5.35 9.26
N TYR A 57 -2.58 4.07 9.17
CA TYR A 57 -1.83 3.05 8.46
C TYR A 57 -2.11 3.06 6.94
N SER A 58 -2.96 3.96 6.44
CA SER A 58 -3.23 4.07 5.01
C SER A 58 -1.93 4.33 4.23
N ILE A 59 -1.77 3.61 3.13
CA ILE A 59 -0.64 3.81 2.22
C ILE A 59 -0.94 5.07 1.40
N VAL A 60 0.01 6.00 1.38
CA VAL A 60 -0.06 7.19 0.52
C VAL A 60 0.90 6.99 -0.64
N LEU A 61 0.42 7.24 -1.86
CA LEU A 61 1.20 7.12 -3.09
C LEU A 61 1.33 8.49 -3.76
N ARG A 62 2.57 8.88 -4.07
CA ARG A 62 2.82 9.88 -5.10
C ARG A 62 2.95 9.19 -6.44
N ILE A 63 2.17 9.60 -7.43
CA ILE A 63 2.26 9.11 -8.80
C ILE A 63 2.72 10.25 -9.70
N LYS A 64 3.86 10.09 -10.38
CA LYS A 64 4.38 11.04 -11.36
C LYS A 64 4.25 10.46 -12.76
N PHE A 65 3.61 11.21 -13.67
CA PHE A 65 3.49 10.86 -15.08
C PHE A 65 3.84 12.06 -15.95
N GLY A 66 4.96 11.98 -16.67
CA GLY A 66 5.56 13.13 -17.35
C GLY A 66 5.83 14.27 -16.38
N ASN A 67 5.21 15.42 -16.61
CA ASN A 67 5.34 16.61 -15.75
C ASN A 67 4.26 16.70 -14.66
N ASN A 68 3.26 15.82 -14.68
CA ASN A 68 2.16 15.84 -13.71
C ASN A 68 2.46 14.94 -12.51
N SER A 69 1.94 15.32 -11.35
CA SER A 69 2.04 14.53 -10.11
C SER A 69 0.72 14.56 -9.34
N PHE A 70 0.35 13.42 -8.78
CA PHE A 70 -0.84 13.24 -7.95
C PHE A 70 -0.47 12.57 -6.63
N ILE A 71 -1.27 12.80 -5.60
CA ILE A 71 -1.20 12.09 -4.32
C ILE A 71 -2.53 11.37 -4.11
N PHE A 72 -2.45 10.10 -3.72
CA PHE A 72 -3.56 9.23 -3.35
C PHE A 72 -3.33 8.62 -1.97
#